data_AF-A0A3E3DVX6-F1
#
_entry.id   AF-A0A3E3DVX6-F1
#
_cell.length_a   1.000
_cell.length_b   1.000
_cell.length_c   1.000
_cell.angle_alpha   90.00
_cell.angle_beta   90.00
_cell.angle_gamma   90.00
#
_symmetry.space_group_name_H-M   'P 1'
#
loop_
_entity.id
_entity.type
_entity.pdbx_description
1 polymer ?
#
loop_
_entity_poly.entity_id
_entity_poly.type
_entity_poly.pdbx_seq_one_letter_code
_entity_poly.pdbx_strand_id
1 'polypeptide(L)'
;MESSTFSSSAFESIIIPKSIETIASSAFNKCKSLNSCTFEDGSNLKSIGSHAFTECSSLTEIVIPKGVDKIDDYTFADCTSLKSCTFEKGNALKSIGNYAFDSDEALESIIIPKSVETIGTFSFYGCKALKSLTFEKGSVLKSIGGYAFKQAAFEKLVIPKSVETLGNFAFNECKALKSCTFEEGSVLMSIGGSCFKEVGIESIKIPKSVASINDSTFYGCDNLTSIDTEEGSILATIANNAIYNDKNLESIRLTSSNLTSVGNLGLTDSAPVTGLKISAHRGSKDAPSAIYQHYLTYKDSDKWEFSSEGICRSETKVEVKLTCVTPGSITYKPGKCKCGNVLDTTTTIITEPATGIHTFNKVVIDRQATYTKTGLKHIECSVCGLKLESSDEVIPMLVKEDNKNNNNDNNGNSTSSGSTVTKTGSDKTAVNNPQTSDNMNMVIYLLMGLVSLGAVGTIGYKIKKKNI
;
A
#
# COMPACT_ATOMS: atom_id res chain seq x y z
N MET A 1 -20.24 30.25 14.94
CA MET A 1 -19.22 31.16 14.37
C MET A 1 -19.23 31.00 12.87
N GLU A 2 -19.05 32.08 12.13
CA GLU A 2 -19.14 32.09 10.67
C GLU A 2 -17.87 31.55 10.01
N SER A 3 -17.90 31.40 8.69
CA SER A 3 -16.74 30.90 7.94
C SER A 3 -15.61 31.92 7.99
N SER A 4 -14.39 31.44 8.22
CA SER A 4 -13.17 32.27 8.26
C SER A 4 -13.14 33.43 9.26
N THR A 5 -14.07 33.49 10.24
CA THR A 5 -14.23 34.63 11.19
C THR A 5 -12.93 35.06 11.87
N PHE A 6 -12.06 34.10 12.20
CA PHE A 6 -10.77 34.33 12.86
C PHE A 6 -9.59 33.88 12.01
N SER A 7 -9.76 33.58 10.72
CA SER A 7 -8.65 33.05 9.90
C SER A 7 -7.43 33.98 9.90
N SER A 8 -6.24 33.39 10.05
CA SER A 8 -4.95 34.07 10.19
C SER A 8 -4.83 35.04 11.38
N SER A 9 -5.68 34.91 12.40
CA SER A 9 -5.60 35.72 13.61
C SER A 9 -4.40 35.33 14.49
N ALA A 10 -3.88 36.31 15.23
CA ALA A 10 -2.68 36.19 16.05
C ALA A 10 -2.95 36.03 17.56
N PHE A 11 -4.19 35.71 17.99
CA PHE A 11 -4.48 35.45 19.40
C PHE A 11 -3.96 34.08 19.84
N GLU A 12 -3.61 33.98 21.12
CA GLU A 12 -3.00 32.80 21.72
C GLU A 12 -4.02 31.78 22.25
N SER A 13 -5.18 32.25 22.71
CA SER A 13 -6.21 31.39 23.29
C SER A 13 -7.63 31.86 22.98
N ILE A 14 -8.57 30.92 23.02
CA ILE A 14 -10.00 31.20 22.94
C ILE A 14 -10.81 30.22 23.81
N ILE A 15 -11.88 30.74 24.42
CA ILE A 15 -12.93 29.95 25.07
C ILE A 15 -14.18 30.09 24.21
N ILE A 16 -14.70 28.97 23.69
CA ILE A 16 -15.89 28.93 22.86
C ILE A 16 -17.14 28.95 23.75
N PRO A 17 -18.02 29.97 23.65
CA PRO A 17 -19.21 30.07 24.47
C PRO A 17 -20.19 28.93 24.24
N LYS A 18 -20.90 28.50 25.28
CA LYS A 18 -21.83 27.35 25.25
C LYS A 18 -22.96 27.50 24.23
N SER A 19 -23.28 28.72 23.81
CA SER A 19 -24.31 29.04 22.81
C SER A 19 -23.88 28.75 21.37
N ILE A 20 -22.61 28.46 21.11
CA ILE A 20 -22.12 28.13 19.77
C ILE A 20 -22.50 26.70 19.40
N GLU A 21 -23.43 26.55 18.44
CA GLU A 21 -23.80 25.24 17.89
C GLU A 21 -22.87 24.77 16.75
N THR A 22 -22.18 25.69 16.07
CA THR A 22 -21.34 25.37 14.91
C THR A 22 -20.08 26.23 14.87
N ILE A 23 -18.93 25.58 14.64
CA ILE A 23 -17.72 26.21 14.12
C ILE A 23 -17.75 25.98 12.61
N ALA A 24 -17.99 27.03 11.82
CA ALA A 24 -18.06 26.89 10.36
C ALA A 24 -16.67 26.67 9.73
N SER A 25 -16.66 26.35 8.44
CA SER A 25 -15.44 26.05 7.69
C SER A 25 -14.39 27.17 7.80
N SER A 26 -13.12 26.80 7.90
CA SER A 26 -11.98 27.71 8.01
C SER A 26 -12.03 28.73 9.17
N ALA A 27 -12.94 28.61 10.14
CA ALA A 27 -13.16 29.64 11.17
C ALA A 27 -11.88 30.10 11.89
N PHE A 28 -10.95 29.19 12.18
CA PHE A 28 -9.64 29.45 12.79
C PHE A 28 -8.46 29.07 11.86
N ASN A 29 -8.69 28.87 10.55
CA ASN A 29 -7.66 28.50 9.59
C ASN A 29 -6.43 29.43 9.69
N LYS A 30 -5.23 28.88 9.85
CA LYS A 30 -3.95 29.60 9.99
C LYS A 30 -3.82 30.48 11.24
N CYS A 31 -4.55 30.22 12.33
CA CYS A 31 -4.28 30.85 13.62
C CYS A 31 -2.98 30.30 14.23
N LYS A 32 -1.82 30.68 13.67
CA LYS A 32 -0.51 30.07 14.01
C LYS A 32 -0.04 30.36 15.45
N SER A 33 -0.62 31.36 16.11
CA SER A 33 -0.39 31.66 17.53
C SER A 33 -1.33 30.92 18.49
N LEU A 34 -2.46 30.39 17.99
CA LEU A 34 -3.49 29.76 18.83
C LEU A 34 -2.94 28.47 19.42
N ASN A 35 -2.66 28.50 20.73
CA ASN A 35 -2.14 27.37 21.49
C ASN A 35 -3.19 26.67 22.35
N SER A 36 -4.29 27.35 22.69
CA SER A 36 -5.37 26.79 23.52
C SER A 36 -6.75 27.14 22.97
N CYS A 37 -7.54 26.12 22.63
CA CYS A 37 -8.95 26.25 22.25
C CYS A 37 -9.79 25.38 23.19
N THR A 38 -10.65 26.02 24.00
CA THR A 38 -11.48 25.35 25.01
C THR A 38 -12.95 25.67 24.81
N PHE A 39 -13.85 24.89 25.43
CA PHE A 39 -15.29 25.05 25.33
C PHE A 39 -15.89 25.29 26.71
N GLU A 40 -16.89 26.15 26.84
CA GLU A 40 -17.64 26.30 28.10
C GLU A 40 -18.38 25.00 28.47
N ASP A 41 -18.46 24.72 29.78
CA ASP A 41 -19.18 23.59 30.34
C ASP A 41 -20.62 23.48 29.78
N GLY A 42 -20.96 22.30 29.26
CA GLY A 42 -22.27 22.07 28.66
C GLY A 42 -22.43 22.69 27.26
N SER A 43 -21.32 22.86 26.53
CA SER A 43 -21.28 23.25 25.12
C SER A 43 -22.37 22.60 24.25
N ASN A 44 -23.08 23.41 23.48
CA ASN A 44 -24.09 22.97 22.51
C ASN A 44 -23.50 22.71 21.11
N LEU A 45 -22.17 22.61 20.97
CA LEU A 45 -21.51 22.41 19.69
C LEU A 45 -21.91 21.06 19.05
N LYS A 46 -22.46 21.13 17.84
CA LYS A 46 -22.92 20.00 17.01
C LYS A 46 -21.95 19.64 15.91
N SER A 47 -21.24 20.62 15.35
CA SER A 47 -20.36 20.40 14.19
C SER A 47 -19.14 21.32 14.17
N ILE A 48 -18.04 20.77 13.63
CA ILE A 48 -16.79 21.50 13.33
C ILE A 48 -16.53 21.34 11.83
N GLY A 49 -16.62 22.45 11.10
CA GLY A 49 -16.57 22.49 9.65
C GLY A 49 -15.19 22.21 9.04
N SER A 50 -15.18 21.96 7.74
CA SER A 50 -13.94 21.68 7.00
C SER A 50 -12.89 22.78 7.17
N HIS A 51 -11.63 22.39 7.31
CA HIS A 51 -10.49 23.29 7.54
C HIS A 51 -10.58 24.21 8.78
N ALA A 52 -11.51 23.97 9.73
CA ALA A 52 -11.79 24.92 10.81
C ALA A 52 -10.54 25.33 11.63
N PHE A 53 -9.58 24.42 11.85
CA PHE A 53 -8.34 24.67 12.58
C PHE A 53 -7.07 24.34 11.75
N THR A 54 -7.16 24.16 10.42
CA THR A 54 -5.98 23.84 9.59
C THR A 54 -4.86 24.87 9.78
N GLU A 55 -3.60 24.42 9.83
CA GLU A 55 -2.42 25.25 10.11
C GLU A 55 -2.48 26.04 11.44
N CYS A 56 -3.25 25.59 12.45
CA CYS A 56 -3.13 26.07 13.84
C CYS A 56 -1.88 25.45 14.50
N SER A 57 -0.70 25.74 13.94
CA SER A 57 0.56 25.05 14.23
C SER A 57 1.06 25.14 15.67
N SER A 58 0.45 25.97 16.52
CA SER A 58 0.76 26.06 17.97
C SER A 58 -0.27 25.36 18.87
N LEU A 59 -1.40 24.90 18.34
CA LEU A 59 -2.46 24.25 19.13
C LEU A 59 -1.91 22.95 19.72
N THR A 60 -1.93 22.81 21.05
CA THR A 60 -1.29 21.67 21.73
C THR A 60 -2.26 20.58 22.15
N GLU A 61 -3.51 20.93 22.43
CA GLU A 61 -4.57 20.02 22.86
C GLU A 61 -5.94 20.49 22.41
N ILE A 62 -6.87 19.56 22.21
CA ILE A 62 -8.30 19.87 22.08
C ILE A 62 -9.18 18.77 22.69
N VAL A 63 -10.29 19.20 23.31
CA VAL A 63 -11.34 18.33 23.82
C VAL A 63 -12.59 18.54 22.97
N ILE A 64 -13.00 17.53 22.21
CA ILE A 64 -14.17 17.57 21.33
C ILE A 64 -15.46 17.40 22.16
N PRO A 65 -16.38 18.37 22.18
CA PRO A 65 -17.61 18.29 22.95
C PRO A 65 -18.50 17.11 22.58
N LYS A 66 -19.33 16.65 23.52
CA LYS A 66 -20.16 15.45 23.36
C LYS A 66 -21.19 15.57 22.23
N GLY A 67 -21.62 16.79 21.92
CA GLY A 67 -22.61 17.07 20.89
C GLY A 67 -22.08 16.96 19.46
N VAL A 68 -20.76 16.94 19.27
CA VAL A 68 -20.13 16.93 17.94
C VAL A 68 -20.38 15.59 17.26
N ASP A 69 -21.12 15.61 16.15
CA ASP A 69 -21.42 14.44 15.32
C ASP A 69 -20.40 14.21 14.20
N LYS A 70 -19.63 15.22 13.82
CA LYS A 70 -18.64 15.15 12.74
C LYS A 70 -17.42 16.03 12.97
N ILE A 71 -16.26 15.47 12.64
CA ILE A 71 -15.03 16.20 12.32
C ILE A 71 -14.92 16.16 10.79
N ASP A 72 -15.02 17.32 10.14
CA ASP A 72 -14.98 17.43 8.68
C ASP A 72 -13.57 17.26 8.09
N ASP A 73 -13.50 17.27 6.76
CA ASP A 73 -12.25 17.15 6.02
C ASP A 73 -11.28 18.31 6.37
N TYR A 74 -9.99 17.98 6.53
CA TYR A 74 -8.90 18.88 6.91
C TYR A 74 -9.06 19.64 8.24
N THR A 75 -10.04 19.31 9.09
CA THR A 75 -10.38 20.14 10.27
C THR A 75 -9.19 20.54 11.15
N PHE A 76 -8.25 19.63 11.44
CA PHE A 76 -7.03 19.88 12.22
C PHE A 76 -5.73 19.73 11.42
N ALA A 77 -5.77 19.55 10.09
CA ALA A 77 -4.56 19.33 9.28
C ALA A 77 -3.46 20.39 9.53
N ASP A 78 -2.19 19.97 9.53
CA ASP A 78 -1.02 20.79 9.84
C ASP A 78 -1.07 21.47 11.24
N CYS A 79 -1.79 20.91 12.22
CA CYS A 79 -1.66 21.28 13.62
C CYS A 79 -0.43 20.61 14.23
N THR A 80 0.76 20.95 13.72
CA THR A 80 2.03 20.25 14.00
C THR A 80 2.47 20.21 15.47
N SER A 81 1.87 21.01 16.37
CA SER A 81 2.08 20.95 17.82
C SER A 81 1.01 20.17 18.60
N LEU A 82 -0.05 19.68 17.95
CA LEU A 82 -1.19 19.03 18.59
C LEU A 82 -0.76 17.67 19.14
N LYS A 83 -0.67 17.54 20.46
CA LYS A 83 -0.25 16.30 21.15
C LYS A 83 -1.42 15.40 21.52
N SER A 84 -2.60 15.98 21.72
CA SER A 84 -3.78 15.25 22.19
C SER A 84 -5.07 15.79 21.59
N CYS A 85 -5.85 14.90 20.99
CA CYS A 85 -7.25 15.13 20.68
C CYS A 85 -8.09 14.12 21.49
N THR A 86 -8.95 14.62 22.36
CA THR A 86 -9.80 13.81 23.24
C THR A 86 -11.28 14.12 23.01
N PHE A 87 -12.16 13.24 23.50
CA PHE A 87 -13.60 13.35 23.29
C PHE A 87 -14.32 13.34 24.64
N GLU A 88 -15.31 14.21 24.83
CA GLU A 88 -16.14 14.16 26.03
C GLU A 88 -16.87 12.81 26.16
N LYS A 89 -17.08 12.37 27.40
CA LYS A 89 -17.73 11.09 27.70
C LYS A 89 -19.14 11.03 27.09
N GLY A 90 -19.38 10.02 26.24
CA GLY A 90 -20.66 9.84 25.56
C GLY A 90 -20.82 10.70 24.31
N ASN A 91 -19.71 11.16 23.72
CA ASN A 91 -19.68 11.88 22.46
C ASN A 91 -20.38 11.13 21.30
N ALA A 92 -21.03 11.90 20.44
CA ALA A 92 -21.89 11.42 19.35
C ALA A 92 -21.18 11.26 17.98
N LEU A 93 -19.84 11.42 17.92
CA LEU A 93 -19.08 11.47 16.66
C LEU A 93 -19.33 10.25 15.78
N LYS A 94 -19.72 10.50 14.54
CA LYS A 94 -20.04 9.51 13.52
C LYS A 94 -18.95 9.30 12.50
N SER A 95 -18.19 10.34 12.17
CA SER A 95 -17.14 10.25 11.16
C SER A 95 -16.00 11.21 11.43
N ILE A 96 -14.79 10.74 11.13
CA ILE A 96 -13.58 11.56 11.02
C ILE A 96 -13.31 11.73 9.53
N GLY A 97 -13.30 12.99 9.05
CA GLY A 97 -13.16 13.34 7.64
C GLY A 97 -11.83 12.95 7.00
N ASN A 98 -11.74 13.15 5.69
CA ASN A 98 -10.48 12.97 4.96
C ASN A 98 -9.46 14.02 5.43
N TYR A 99 -8.19 13.63 5.57
CA TYR A 99 -7.12 14.54 6.01
C TYR A 99 -7.37 15.25 7.37
N ALA A 100 -8.31 14.76 8.20
CA ALA A 100 -8.79 15.48 9.39
C ALA A 100 -7.69 15.87 10.38
N PHE A 101 -6.63 15.06 10.50
CA PHE A 101 -5.41 15.25 11.30
C PHE A 101 -4.17 14.96 10.43
N ASP A 102 -4.21 15.33 9.14
CA ASP A 102 -3.06 15.16 8.24
C ASP A 102 -1.87 15.98 8.74
N SER A 103 -0.71 15.34 8.85
CA SER A 103 0.56 15.95 9.20
C SER A 103 0.60 16.60 10.60
N ASP A 104 -0.25 16.12 11.51
CA ASP A 104 -0.19 16.41 12.96
C ASP A 104 0.98 15.64 13.60
N GLU A 105 2.21 16.06 13.27
CA GLU A 105 3.44 15.30 13.56
C GLU A 105 3.67 15.03 15.06
N ALA A 106 3.07 15.84 15.95
CA ALA A 106 3.18 15.73 17.40
C ALA A 106 2.07 14.90 18.09
N LEU A 107 1.04 14.44 17.38
CA LEU A 107 -0.11 13.75 17.99
C LEU A 107 0.33 12.42 18.61
N GLU A 108 0.29 12.31 19.93
CA GLU A 108 0.89 11.17 20.65
C GLU A 108 -0.07 10.00 20.85
N SER A 109 -1.37 10.30 21.02
CA SER A 109 -2.40 9.29 21.30
C SER A 109 -3.78 9.72 20.82
N ILE A 110 -4.60 8.74 20.44
CA ILE A 110 -6.03 8.93 20.19
C ILE A 110 -6.86 7.71 20.64
N ILE A 111 -8.03 7.99 21.21
CA ILE A 111 -9.05 6.99 21.56
C ILE A 111 -10.25 7.28 20.66
N ILE A 112 -10.52 6.40 19.70
CA ILE A 112 -11.65 6.54 18.76
C ILE A 112 -12.95 6.20 19.50
N PRO A 113 -13.93 7.14 19.61
CA PRO A 113 -15.21 6.89 20.27
C PRO A 113 -15.97 5.73 19.63
N LYS A 114 -16.73 4.98 20.45
CA LYS A 114 -17.45 3.78 19.97
C LYS A 114 -18.51 4.09 18.91
N SER A 115 -18.95 5.34 18.84
CA SER A 115 -19.98 5.88 17.94
C SER A 115 -19.48 6.12 16.51
N VAL A 116 -18.16 6.16 16.29
CA VAL A 116 -17.55 6.42 14.99
C VAL A 116 -17.79 5.26 14.04
N GLU A 117 -18.38 5.56 12.88
CA GLU A 117 -18.72 4.60 11.83
C GLU A 117 -17.66 4.59 10.71
N THR A 118 -16.97 5.71 10.46
CA THR A 118 -15.94 5.83 9.41
C THR A 118 -14.74 6.68 9.83
N ILE A 119 -13.56 6.28 9.34
CA ILE A 119 -12.31 7.04 9.40
C ILE A 119 -11.87 7.34 7.96
N GLY A 120 -11.71 8.62 7.63
CA GLY A 120 -11.47 9.10 6.28
C GLY A 120 -10.11 8.74 5.68
N THR A 121 -9.96 9.01 4.38
CA THR A 121 -8.71 8.81 3.64
C THR A 121 -7.67 9.84 4.13
N PHE A 122 -6.41 9.42 4.33
CA PHE A 122 -5.33 10.27 4.87
C PHE A 122 -5.60 10.90 6.26
N SER A 123 -6.63 10.46 7.01
CA SER A 123 -7.13 11.18 8.19
C SER A 123 -6.10 11.39 9.32
N PHE A 124 -5.08 10.54 9.43
CA PHE A 124 -3.93 10.63 10.36
C PHE A 124 -2.62 10.35 9.60
N TYR A 125 -2.55 10.70 8.31
CA TYR A 125 -1.33 10.58 7.53
C TYR A 125 -0.22 11.41 8.18
N GLY A 126 0.99 10.85 8.30
CA GLY A 126 2.14 11.60 8.79
C GLY A 126 2.13 11.92 10.30
N CYS A 127 1.17 11.38 11.08
CA CYS A 127 1.13 11.44 12.54
C CYS A 127 2.26 10.60 13.19
N LYS A 128 3.52 11.00 12.96
CA LYS A 128 4.74 10.25 13.30
C LYS A 128 4.97 10.05 14.80
N ALA A 129 4.36 10.87 15.66
CA ALA A 129 4.41 10.70 17.11
C ALA A 129 3.31 9.78 17.67
N LEU A 130 2.37 9.29 16.84
CA LEU A 130 1.17 8.58 17.31
C LEU A 130 1.52 7.18 17.82
N LYS A 131 1.86 7.08 19.11
CA LYS A 131 2.28 5.85 19.80
C LYS A 131 1.11 4.99 20.28
N SER A 132 -0.09 5.57 20.43
CA SER A 132 -1.26 4.87 20.94
C SER A 132 -2.52 5.17 20.11
N LEU A 133 -3.04 4.14 19.45
CA LEU A 133 -4.34 4.13 18.80
C LEU A 133 -5.21 3.06 19.47
N THR A 134 -6.34 3.47 20.02
CA THR A 134 -7.32 2.54 20.63
C THR A 134 -8.74 2.88 20.20
N PHE A 135 -9.64 1.89 20.31
CA PHE A 135 -11.06 2.04 20.04
C PHE A 135 -11.84 1.78 21.33
N GLU A 136 -12.86 2.59 21.62
CA GLU A 136 -13.73 2.32 22.76
C GLU A 136 -14.47 0.98 22.61
N LYS A 137 -14.70 0.30 23.74
CA LYS A 137 -15.40 -0.99 23.78
C LYS A 137 -16.79 -0.91 23.16
N GLY A 138 -17.05 -1.79 22.20
CA GLY A 138 -18.31 -1.83 21.46
C GLY A 138 -18.37 -0.82 20.31
N SER A 139 -17.22 -0.53 19.69
CA SER A 139 -17.12 0.26 18.46
C SER A 139 -18.06 -0.26 17.36
N VAL A 140 -18.61 0.67 16.58
CA VAL A 140 -19.41 0.41 15.37
C VAL A 140 -18.68 0.80 14.08
N LEU A 141 -17.35 0.97 14.15
CA LEU A 141 -16.51 1.36 13.00
C LEU A 141 -16.64 0.35 11.87
N LYS A 142 -17.02 0.83 10.68
CA LYS A 142 -17.23 0.01 9.46
C LYS A 142 -16.01 0.05 8.54
N SER A 143 -15.35 1.20 8.40
CA SER A 143 -14.25 1.35 7.46
C SER A 143 -13.13 2.26 7.96
N ILE A 144 -11.90 1.89 7.59
CA ILE A 144 -10.70 2.71 7.72
C ILE A 144 -10.23 3.07 6.31
N GLY A 145 -10.16 4.36 6.02
CA GLY A 145 -9.84 4.89 4.70
C GLY A 145 -8.42 4.55 4.21
N GLY A 146 -8.19 4.77 2.91
CA GLY A 146 -6.86 4.61 2.34
C GLY A 146 -5.86 5.58 2.97
N TYR A 147 -4.60 5.16 3.13
CA TYR A 147 -3.54 5.95 3.77
C TYR A 147 -3.85 6.49 5.19
N ALA A 148 -4.94 6.07 5.84
CA ALA A 148 -5.50 6.73 7.01
C ALA A 148 -4.52 6.88 8.18
N PHE A 149 -3.62 5.91 8.39
CA PHE A 149 -2.61 5.92 9.45
C PHE A 149 -1.19 5.76 8.89
N LYS A 150 -0.94 6.14 7.63
CA LYS A 150 0.38 5.99 7.01
C LYS A 150 1.46 6.74 7.82
N GLN A 151 2.57 6.06 8.11
CA GLN A 151 3.69 6.54 8.93
C GLN A 151 3.37 6.79 10.43
N ALA A 152 2.26 6.27 10.96
CA ALA A 152 1.99 6.29 12.40
C ALA A 152 2.93 5.35 13.19
N ALA A 153 3.13 5.63 14.48
CA ALA A 153 4.16 5.01 15.31
C ALA A 153 3.62 4.13 16.46
N PHE A 154 2.39 3.63 16.36
CA PHE A 154 1.77 2.85 17.44
C PHE A 154 2.24 1.39 17.41
N GLU A 155 2.56 0.83 18.59
CA GLU A 155 3.18 -0.50 18.66
C GLU A 155 2.19 -1.67 18.53
N LYS A 156 0.92 -1.43 18.85
CA LYS A 156 -0.13 -2.45 18.87
C LYS A 156 -1.42 -1.91 18.25
N LEU A 157 -2.08 -2.76 17.47
CA LEU A 157 -3.39 -2.51 16.89
C LEU A 157 -4.35 -3.68 17.18
N VAL A 158 -5.56 -3.35 17.61
CA VAL A 158 -6.68 -4.28 17.71
C VAL A 158 -7.80 -3.71 16.83
N ILE A 159 -8.06 -4.35 15.69
CA ILE A 159 -9.13 -3.97 14.77
C ILE A 159 -10.49 -4.39 15.37
N PRO A 160 -11.44 -3.47 15.57
CA PRO A 160 -12.77 -3.81 16.08
C PRO A 160 -13.51 -4.81 15.19
N LYS A 161 -14.33 -5.67 15.79
CA LYS A 161 -15.00 -6.75 15.05
C LYS A 161 -16.01 -6.25 14.01
N SER A 162 -16.45 -4.99 14.13
CA SER A 162 -17.38 -4.33 13.21
C SER A 162 -16.73 -3.86 11.90
N VAL A 163 -15.39 -3.82 11.82
CA VAL A 163 -14.71 -3.29 10.64
C VAL A 163 -14.89 -4.23 9.46
N GLU A 164 -15.57 -3.73 8.44
CA GLU A 164 -15.90 -4.41 7.18
C GLU A 164 -14.77 -4.29 6.16
N THR A 165 -14.05 -3.16 6.14
CA THR A 165 -13.03 -2.86 5.10
C THR A 165 -11.84 -2.07 5.65
N LEU A 166 -10.64 -2.41 5.16
CA LEU A 166 -9.40 -1.65 5.33
C LEU A 166 -8.93 -1.11 3.98
N GLY A 167 -8.75 0.21 3.87
CA GLY A 167 -8.36 0.87 2.64
C GLY A 167 -6.93 0.56 2.16
N ASN A 168 -6.65 0.88 0.89
CA ASN A 168 -5.31 0.75 0.33
C ASN A 168 -4.30 1.60 1.12
N PHE A 169 -3.12 1.06 1.41
CA PHE A 169 -2.07 1.74 2.18
C PHE A 169 -2.48 2.22 3.60
N ALA A 170 -3.59 1.74 4.18
CA ALA A 170 -4.14 2.29 5.43
C ALA A 170 -3.15 2.34 6.60
N PHE A 171 -2.24 1.36 6.72
CA PHE A 171 -1.20 1.29 7.75
C PHE A 171 0.22 1.27 7.15
N ASN A 172 0.39 1.71 5.91
CA ASN A 172 1.69 1.68 5.23
C ASN A 172 2.76 2.47 6.00
N GLU A 173 3.99 1.95 6.05
CA GLU A 173 5.12 2.51 6.80
C GLU A 173 4.89 2.66 8.33
N CYS A 174 3.92 1.95 8.93
CA CYS A 174 3.80 1.85 10.40
C CYS A 174 4.92 0.96 10.98
N LYS A 175 6.17 1.44 10.90
CA LYS A 175 7.39 0.67 11.23
C LYS A 175 7.51 0.30 12.71
N ALA A 176 6.77 0.98 13.59
CA ALA A 176 6.70 0.67 15.02
C ALA A 176 5.65 -0.40 15.38
N LEU A 177 4.68 -0.70 14.49
CA LEU A 177 3.57 -1.63 14.75
C LEU A 177 4.08 -3.07 14.76
N LYS A 178 4.26 -3.65 15.94
CA LYS A 178 4.75 -5.03 16.17
C LYS A 178 3.63 -6.06 16.14
N SER A 179 2.43 -5.68 16.60
CA SER A 179 1.29 -6.59 16.76
C SER A 179 0.00 -6.01 16.19
N CYS A 180 -0.55 -6.67 15.16
CA CYS A 180 -1.87 -6.38 14.62
C CYS A 180 -2.79 -7.59 14.87
N THR A 181 -3.94 -7.35 15.49
CA THR A 181 -4.92 -8.39 15.85
C THR A 181 -6.34 -7.92 15.56
N PHE A 182 -7.30 -8.84 15.54
CA PHE A 182 -8.70 -8.57 15.27
C PHE A 182 -9.54 -9.03 16.47
N GLU A 183 -10.59 -8.30 16.82
CA GLU A 183 -11.55 -8.75 17.84
C GLU A 183 -12.29 -10.02 17.40
N GLU A 184 -12.68 -10.85 18.38
CA GLU A 184 -13.42 -12.09 18.15
C GLU A 184 -14.74 -11.83 17.40
N GLY A 185 -14.98 -12.60 16.34
CA GLY A 185 -16.15 -12.44 15.47
C GLY A 185 -16.03 -11.30 14.45
N SER A 186 -14.80 -10.94 14.06
CA SER A 186 -14.53 -9.96 13.00
C SER A 186 -15.30 -10.24 11.70
N VAL A 187 -15.92 -9.18 11.15
CA VAL A 187 -16.67 -9.21 9.87
C VAL A 187 -15.84 -8.73 8.67
N LEU A 188 -14.54 -8.53 8.84
CA LEU A 188 -13.65 -7.94 7.83
C LEU A 188 -13.71 -8.72 6.50
N MET A 189 -14.20 -8.07 5.45
CA MET A 189 -14.41 -8.69 4.14
C MET A 189 -13.15 -8.63 3.26
N SER A 190 -12.40 -7.52 3.31
CA SER A 190 -11.26 -7.28 2.43
C SER A 190 -10.17 -6.42 3.07
N ILE A 191 -8.92 -6.74 2.72
CA ILE A 191 -7.73 -5.97 3.10
C ILE A 191 -7.21 -5.25 1.84
N GLY A 192 -7.12 -3.93 1.88
CA GLY A 192 -6.64 -3.10 0.77
C GLY A 192 -5.23 -3.45 0.28
N GLY A 193 -4.95 -3.09 -0.97
CA GLY A 193 -3.62 -3.24 -1.56
C GLY A 193 -2.61 -2.40 -0.79
N SER A 194 -1.42 -2.96 -0.53
CA SER A 194 -0.36 -2.33 0.29
C SER A 194 -0.79 -1.88 1.69
N CYS A 195 -1.91 -2.39 2.24
CA CYS A 195 -2.45 -1.97 3.53
C CYS A 195 -1.43 -2.03 4.67
N PHE A 196 -0.60 -3.07 4.71
CA PHE A 196 0.47 -3.29 5.68
C PHE A 196 1.87 -3.22 5.04
N LYS A 197 2.05 -2.53 3.90
CA LYS A 197 3.39 -2.37 3.28
C LYS A 197 4.36 -1.68 4.25
N GLU A 198 5.56 -2.22 4.41
CA GLU A 198 6.64 -1.72 5.28
C GLU A 198 6.22 -1.53 6.74
N VAL A 199 5.48 -2.50 7.28
CA VAL A 199 5.01 -2.52 8.67
C VAL A 199 5.90 -3.44 9.52
N GLY A 200 6.12 -3.07 10.78
CA GLY A 200 7.00 -3.81 11.70
C GLY A 200 6.42 -5.09 12.32
N ILE A 201 5.33 -5.65 11.78
CA ILE A 201 4.57 -6.74 12.41
C ILE A 201 5.38 -8.04 12.43
N GLU A 202 5.34 -8.75 13.57
CA GLU A 202 6.07 -10.02 13.76
C GLU A 202 5.27 -11.24 13.24
N SER A 203 3.94 -11.18 13.35
CA SER A 203 3.03 -12.21 12.86
C SER A 203 1.64 -11.62 12.60
N ILE A 204 0.85 -12.24 11.73
CA ILE A 204 -0.56 -11.88 11.56
C ILE A 204 -1.44 -13.11 11.34
N LYS A 205 -2.63 -13.08 11.97
CA LYS A 205 -3.68 -14.08 11.77
C LYS A 205 -4.86 -13.44 11.05
N ILE A 206 -5.07 -13.81 9.79
CA ILE A 206 -6.11 -13.27 8.92
C ILE A 206 -7.48 -13.83 9.34
N PRO A 207 -8.49 -12.98 9.64
CA PRO A 207 -9.82 -13.43 10.06
C PRO A 207 -10.50 -14.33 9.04
N LYS A 208 -11.34 -15.25 9.52
CA LYS A 208 -12.02 -16.22 8.65
C LYS A 208 -12.98 -15.58 7.64
N SER A 209 -13.40 -14.34 7.89
CA SER A 209 -14.29 -13.53 7.05
C SER A 209 -13.60 -12.88 5.84
N VAL A 210 -12.27 -12.81 5.80
CA VAL A 210 -11.53 -12.13 4.73
C VAL A 210 -11.62 -12.96 3.44
N ALA A 211 -12.21 -12.37 2.40
CA ALA A 211 -12.38 -12.98 1.09
C ALA A 211 -11.18 -12.76 0.15
N SER A 212 -10.41 -11.68 0.33
CA SER A 212 -9.22 -11.40 -0.49
C SER A 212 -8.07 -10.75 0.27
N ILE A 213 -6.85 -11.12 -0.12
CA ILE A 213 -5.60 -10.40 0.21
C ILE A 213 -5.12 -9.74 -1.09
N ASN A 214 -5.04 -8.41 -1.11
CA ASN A 214 -4.83 -7.63 -2.32
C ASN A 214 -3.33 -7.37 -2.62
N ASP A 215 -3.05 -6.66 -3.73
CA ASP A 215 -1.68 -6.53 -4.24
C ASP A 215 -0.75 -5.85 -3.22
N SER A 216 0.46 -6.38 -3.05
CA SER A 216 1.49 -5.85 -2.14
C SER A 216 1.06 -5.68 -0.67
N THR A 217 -0.02 -6.32 -0.19
CA THR A 217 -0.57 -6.10 1.17
C THR A 217 0.48 -6.12 2.28
N PHE A 218 1.42 -7.07 2.27
CA PHE A 218 2.49 -7.20 3.28
C PHE A 218 3.89 -6.81 2.76
N TYR A 219 4.02 -6.21 1.57
CA TYR A 219 5.32 -5.87 0.97
C TYR A 219 6.32 -5.26 1.97
N GLY A 220 7.49 -5.85 2.14
CA GLY A 220 8.59 -5.31 2.92
C GLY A 220 8.35 -5.27 4.43
N CYS A 221 7.54 -6.18 4.97
CA CYS A 221 7.44 -6.40 6.41
C CYS A 221 8.65 -7.21 6.89
N ASP A 222 9.82 -6.55 6.98
CA ASP A 222 11.08 -7.19 7.35
C ASP A 222 11.04 -7.97 8.67
N ASN A 223 10.13 -7.66 9.60
CA ASN A 223 9.97 -8.39 10.88
C ASN A 223 9.01 -9.60 10.81
N LEU A 224 8.27 -9.78 9.71
CA LEU A 224 7.14 -10.71 9.65
C LEU A 224 7.63 -12.14 9.51
N THR A 225 7.39 -12.96 10.53
CA THR A 225 7.81 -14.37 10.62
C THR A 225 6.72 -15.35 10.20
N SER A 226 5.45 -14.99 10.38
CA SER A 226 4.31 -15.88 10.12
C SER A 226 3.04 -15.17 9.65
N ILE A 227 2.38 -15.76 8.65
CA ILE A 227 1.05 -15.35 8.15
C ILE A 227 0.13 -16.56 8.14
N ASP A 228 -0.82 -16.62 9.07
CA ASP A 228 -1.79 -17.72 9.20
C ASP A 228 -3.22 -17.22 8.92
N THR A 229 -4.12 -18.08 8.40
CA THR A 229 -5.58 -17.82 8.42
C THR A 229 -6.23 -18.41 9.66
N GLU A 230 -7.35 -17.84 10.10
CA GLU A 230 -8.27 -18.52 11.02
C GLU A 230 -8.88 -19.80 10.43
N GLU A 231 -9.30 -20.70 11.32
CA GLU A 231 -10.00 -21.92 10.93
C GLU A 231 -11.37 -21.61 10.30
N GLY A 232 -11.68 -22.29 9.19
CA GLY A 232 -12.88 -22.02 8.40
C GLY A 232 -12.82 -20.73 7.57
N SER A 233 -11.62 -20.26 7.21
CA SER A 233 -11.45 -19.08 6.35
C SER A 233 -12.13 -19.24 4.99
N ILE A 234 -12.78 -18.15 4.54
CA ILE A 234 -13.43 -18.03 3.24
C ILE A 234 -12.52 -17.46 2.14
N LEU A 235 -11.23 -17.26 2.42
CA LEU A 235 -10.26 -16.62 1.53
C LEU A 235 -10.31 -17.20 0.12
N ALA A 236 -10.72 -16.39 -0.85
CA ALA A 236 -10.98 -16.80 -2.22
C ALA A 236 -9.85 -16.41 -3.19
N THR A 237 -9.18 -15.28 -2.94
CA THR A 237 -8.08 -14.79 -3.77
C THR A 237 -6.92 -14.24 -2.96
N ILE A 238 -5.71 -14.48 -3.45
CA ILE A 238 -4.48 -13.80 -3.03
C ILE A 238 -3.90 -13.15 -4.27
N ALA A 239 -3.62 -11.85 -4.23
CA ALA A 239 -3.18 -11.07 -5.39
C ALA A 239 -1.64 -11.03 -5.55
N ASN A 240 -1.13 -10.24 -6.50
CA ASN A 240 0.29 -10.25 -6.86
C ASN A 240 1.14 -9.47 -5.84
N ASN A 241 2.36 -9.96 -5.62
CA ASN A 241 3.36 -9.45 -4.68
C ASN A 241 2.82 -9.24 -3.25
N ALA A 242 1.72 -9.90 -2.89
CA ALA A 242 1.01 -9.70 -1.63
C ALA A 242 1.88 -9.97 -0.39
N ILE A 243 2.95 -10.75 -0.55
CA ILE A 243 3.90 -11.19 0.48
C ILE A 243 5.30 -11.12 -0.17
N TYR A 244 5.83 -9.91 -0.32
CA TYR A 244 7.04 -9.62 -1.11
C TYR A 244 8.14 -8.95 -0.28
N ASN A 245 9.40 -9.38 -0.45
CA ASN A 245 10.57 -8.80 0.23
C ASN A 245 10.45 -8.84 1.78
N ASP A 246 9.76 -9.85 2.30
CA ASP A 246 9.58 -10.11 3.74
C ASP A 246 10.77 -10.93 4.27
N LYS A 247 11.85 -10.23 4.64
CA LYS A 247 13.18 -10.82 4.86
C LYS A 247 13.31 -11.83 5.99
N ASN A 248 12.38 -11.89 6.93
CA ASN A 248 12.41 -12.85 8.05
C ASN A 248 11.21 -13.81 8.04
N LEU A 249 10.50 -13.92 6.91
CA LEU A 249 9.31 -14.76 6.82
C LEU A 249 9.69 -16.24 6.84
N GLU A 250 9.30 -16.94 7.90
CA GLU A 250 9.58 -18.36 8.09
C GLU A 250 8.42 -19.23 7.59
N SER A 251 7.18 -18.80 7.83
CA SER A 251 5.99 -19.60 7.55
C SER A 251 4.79 -18.83 7.01
N ILE A 252 4.05 -19.47 6.11
CA ILE A 252 2.78 -18.98 5.58
C ILE A 252 1.78 -20.14 5.64
N ARG A 253 0.66 -20.01 6.35
CA ARG A 253 -0.41 -21.04 6.45
C ARG A 253 -1.77 -20.46 6.05
N LEU A 254 -1.96 -20.28 4.75
CA LEU A 254 -3.22 -19.81 4.18
C LEU A 254 -4.08 -21.03 3.82
N THR A 255 -5.15 -21.26 4.58
CA THR A 255 -6.01 -22.46 4.48
C THR A 255 -7.47 -22.06 4.26
N SER A 256 -8.04 -22.41 3.10
CA SER A 256 -9.42 -22.07 2.74
C SER A 256 -10.01 -23.10 1.77
N SER A 257 -11.31 -23.39 1.88
CA SER A 257 -12.05 -24.18 0.88
C SER A 257 -12.40 -23.39 -0.38
N ASN A 258 -12.36 -22.06 -0.28
CA ASN A 258 -12.87 -21.17 -1.31
C ASN A 258 -11.75 -20.60 -2.20
N LEU A 259 -10.48 -20.95 -1.92
CA LEU A 259 -9.33 -20.41 -2.65
C LEU A 259 -9.39 -20.83 -4.12
N THR A 260 -9.57 -19.86 -5.00
CA THR A 260 -9.70 -20.04 -6.46
C THR A 260 -8.54 -19.45 -7.26
N SER A 261 -7.82 -18.48 -6.70
CA SER A 261 -6.68 -17.84 -7.36
C SER A 261 -5.60 -17.46 -6.36
N VAL A 262 -4.34 -17.70 -6.72
CA VAL A 262 -3.14 -17.26 -6.01
C VAL A 262 -2.25 -16.57 -7.05
N GLY A 263 -2.04 -15.28 -6.90
CA GLY A 263 -1.13 -14.49 -7.74
C GLY A 263 0.32 -14.87 -7.52
N ASN A 264 1.22 -14.22 -8.27
CA ASN A 264 2.64 -14.30 -7.99
C ASN A 264 2.89 -13.72 -6.59
N LEU A 265 3.31 -14.54 -5.62
CA LEU A 265 3.60 -14.03 -4.28
C LEU A 265 4.88 -13.19 -4.26
N GLY A 266 5.78 -13.41 -5.23
CA GLY A 266 7.03 -12.67 -5.39
C GLY A 266 8.15 -13.12 -4.43
N LEU A 267 8.04 -14.31 -3.84
CA LEU A 267 9.10 -14.90 -3.03
C LEU A 267 10.41 -14.97 -3.83
N THR A 268 11.45 -14.28 -3.36
CA THR A 268 12.79 -14.23 -3.99
C THR A 268 13.71 -15.30 -3.40
N ASP A 269 14.79 -15.65 -4.13
CA ASP A 269 15.88 -16.52 -3.63
C ASP A 269 16.52 -15.99 -2.32
N SER A 270 16.28 -14.73 -1.92
CA SER A 270 16.74 -14.13 -0.66
C SER A 270 15.76 -14.23 0.52
N ALA A 271 14.56 -14.79 0.34
CA ALA A 271 13.55 -14.90 1.40
C ALA A 271 13.71 -16.24 2.17
N PRO A 272 13.90 -16.24 3.50
CA PRO A 272 14.22 -17.44 4.28
C PRO A 272 12.99 -18.32 4.60
N VAL A 273 12.01 -18.39 3.69
CA VAL A 273 10.74 -19.11 3.90
C VAL A 273 10.98 -20.61 3.96
N THR A 274 11.16 -21.14 5.17
CA THR A 274 11.41 -22.57 5.40
C THR A 274 10.13 -23.42 5.33
N GLY A 275 8.95 -22.81 5.50
CA GLY A 275 7.65 -23.51 5.51
C GLY A 275 6.49 -22.75 4.86
N LEU A 276 6.41 -22.77 3.53
CA LEU A 276 5.20 -22.35 2.82
C LEU A 276 4.16 -23.49 2.82
N LYS A 277 2.97 -23.23 3.38
CA LYS A 277 1.80 -24.10 3.32
C LYS A 277 0.58 -23.32 2.82
N ILE A 278 0.28 -23.45 1.53
CA ILE A 278 -1.01 -23.01 0.98
C ILE A 278 -1.90 -24.24 0.83
N SER A 279 -3.10 -24.19 1.43
CA SER A 279 -4.04 -25.31 1.47
C SER A 279 -5.39 -24.89 0.90
N ALA A 280 -5.70 -25.40 -0.29
CA ALA A 280 -7.00 -25.26 -0.93
C ALA A 280 -7.84 -26.52 -0.72
N HIS A 281 -9.06 -26.39 -0.18
CA HIS A 281 -10.01 -27.50 -0.01
C HIS A 281 -11.14 -27.42 -1.04
N ARG A 282 -10.84 -27.71 -2.32
CA ARG A 282 -11.87 -27.71 -3.37
C ARG A 282 -12.60 -29.05 -3.41
N GLY A 283 -13.57 -29.23 -2.53
CA GLY A 283 -14.52 -30.34 -2.64
C GLY A 283 -15.42 -30.16 -3.86
N SER A 284 -15.46 -31.15 -4.76
CA SER A 284 -16.58 -31.25 -5.69
C SER A 284 -17.81 -31.76 -4.93
N LYS A 285 -19.01 -31.57 -5.50
CA LYS A 285 -20.27 -32.04 -4.89
C LYS A 285 -20.29 -33.57 -4.70
N ASP A 286 -19.41 -34.29 -5.40
CA ASP A 286 -19.30 -35.74 -5.44
C ASP A 286 -17.98 -36.27 -4.80
N ALA A 287 -17.09 -35.39 -4.32
CA ALA A 287 -15.80 -35.75 -3.72
C ALA A 287 -15.36 -34.74 -2.62
N PRO A 288 -15.88 -34.86 -1.38
CA PRO A 288 -15.73 -33.83 -0.33
C PRO A 288 -14.36 -33.80 0.39
N SER A 289 -13.30 -34.44 -0.12
CA SER A 289 -12.04 -34.64 0.61
C SER A 289 -10.75 -34.39 -0.19
N ALA A 290 -10.81 -33.64 -1.29
CA ALA A 290 -9.63 -33.17 -1.99
C ALA A 290 -8.88 -32.10 -1.16
N ILE A 291 -8.01 -32.56 -0.27
CA ILE A 291 -6.99 -31.74 0.38
C ILE A 291 -5.84 -31.58 -0.63
N TYR A 292 -5.51 -30.35 -1.05
CA TYR A 292 -4.23 -30.06 -1.70
C TYR A 292 -3.36 -29.29 -0.71
N GLN A 293 -2.41 -29.98 -0.09
CA GLN A 293 -1.35 -29.35 0.70
C GLN A 293 -0.10 -29.25 -0.15
N HIS A 294 0.22 -28.02 -0.56
CA HIS A 294 1.50 -27.72 -1.19
C HIS A 294 2.48 -27.25 -0.11
N TYR A 295 3.57 -28.02 0.04
CA TYR A 295 4.70 -27.69 0.90
C TYR A 295 5.84 -27.21 0.02
N LEU A 296 6.35 -26.01 0.28
CA LEU A 296 7.67 -25.60 -0.18
C LEU A 296 8.61 -25.66 1.03
N THR A 297 9.64 -26.49 0.94
CA THR A 297 10.64 -26.67 2.00
C THR A 297 12.02 -26.35 1.43
N TYR A 298 12.67 -25.31 1.96
CA TYR A 298 14.07 -25.03 1.65
C TYR A 298 14.94 -26.17 2.24
N LYS A 299 15.75 -26.82 1.40
CA LYS A 299 16.48 -28.04 1.78
C LYS A 299 17.94 -27.79 2.14
N ASP A 300 18.68 -27.16 1.23
CA ASP A 300 20.07 -26.71 1.38
C ASP A 300 20.52 -26.02 0.07
N SER A 301 21.41 -25.02 0.15
CA SER A 301 22.14 -24.38 -0.97
C SER A 301 21.32 -24.23 -2.27
N ASP A 302 20.44 -23.23 -2.31
CA ASP A 302 19.62 -22.86 -3.47
C ASP A 302 18.70 -23.99 -3.97
N LYS A 303 18.14 -24.82 -3.07
CA LYS A 303 17.20 -25.89 -3.44
C LYS A 303 15.91 -25.89 -2.61
N TRP A 304 14.81 -25.80 -3.35
CA TRP A 304 13.44 -25.88 -2.88
C TRP A 304 12.87 -27.28 -3.16
N GLU A 305 12.48 -28.05 -2.14
CA GLU A 305 11.67 -29.26 -2.36
C GLU A 305 10.19 -28.88 -2.33
N PHE A 306 9.50 -29.07 -3.45
CA PHE A 306 8.04 -28.98 -3.53
C PHE A 306 7.46 -30.37 -3.29
N SER A 307 6.56 -30.51 -2.33
CA SER A 307 5.79 -31.74 -2.16
C SER A 307 4.29 -31.47 -2.04
N SER A 308 3.50 -32.45 -2.49
CA SER A 308 2.05 -32.40 -2.53
C SER A 308 1.48 -33.55 -1.70
N GLU A 309 0.70 -33.27 -0.65
CA GLU A 309 -0.07 -34.32 0.05
C GLU A 309 -1.57 -34.10 -0.19
N GLY A 310 -2.29 -35.18 -0.54
CA GLY A 310 -3.70 -35.08 -0.92
C GLY A 310 -4.42 -36.38 -1.28
N ILE A 311 -5.73 -36.30 -1.49
CA ILE A 311 -6.60 -37.42 -1.89
C ILE A 311 -7.07 -37.19 -3.34
N CYS A 312 -6.88 -38.19 -4.22
CA CYS A 312 -7.10 -38.03 -5.65
C CYS A 312 -8.59 -38.05 -6.06
N ARG A 313 -9.07 -37.03 -6.80
CA ARG A 313 -9.67 -37.17 -8.16
C ARG A 313 -10.04 -35.83 -8.83
N SER A 314 -9.83 -35.80 -10.16
CA SER A 314 -10.31 -34.87 -11.22
C SER A 314 -10.20 -33.34 -11.05
N GLU A 315 -9.42 -32.75 -11.96
CA GLU A 315 -9.62 -31.41 -12.55
C GLU A 315 -9.64 -30.18 -11.63
N THR A 316 -8.71 -30.11 -10.67
CA THR A 316 -8.32 -28.82 -10.07
C THR A 316 -6.83 -28.55 -10.35
N LYS A 317 -6.54 -27.54 -11.17
CA LYS A 317 -5.20 -26.97 -11.30
C LYS A 317 -5.04 -25.87 -10.25
N VAL A 318 -4.09 -26.05 -9.33
CA VAL A 318 -3.57 -24.95 -8.50
C VAL A 318 -2.26 -24.53 -9.14
N GLU A 319 -2.22 -23.31 -9.68
CA GLU A 319 -1.04 -22.75 -10.33
C GLU A 319 -0.30 -21.87 -9.33
N VAL A 320 0.80 -22.37 -8.77
CA VAL A 320 1.70 -21.58 -7.91
C VAL A 320 2.81 -21.05 -8.82
N LYS A 321 2.73 -19.76 -9.17
CA LYS A 321 3.80 -19.08 -9.91
C LYS A 321 4.89 -18.61 -8.93
N LEU A 322 6.06 -19.23 -9.04
CA LEU A 322 7.30 -18.77 -8.41
C LEU A 322 8.17 -18.12 -9.49
N THR A 323 8.66 -16.91 -9.24
CA THR A 323 9.51 -16.15 -10.19
C THR A 323 10.79 -15.68 -9.50
N CYS A 324 11.90 -15.60 -10.23
CA CYS A 324 13.24 -15.37 -9.67
C CYS A 324 13.72 -16.50 -8.75
N VAL A 325 13.61 -17.73 -9.26
CA VAL A 325 14.18 -18.95 -8.65
C VAL A 325 15.24 -19.52 -9.59
N THR A 326 16.42 -19.83 -9.09
CA THR A 326 17.53 -20.35 -9.90
C THR A 326 17.14 -21.66 -10.64
N PRO A 327 17.36 -21.82 -11.97
CA PRO A 327 16.99 -23.04 -12.68
C PRO A 327 17.67 -24.29 -12.10
N GLY A 328 16.86 -25.29 -11.74
CA GLY A 328 17.32 -26.51 -11.05
C GLY A 328 17.28 -26.45 -9.52
N SER A 329 16.89 -25.31 -8.93
CA SER A 329 16.61 -25.19 -7.49
C SER A 329 15.38 -25.99 -7.06
N ILE A 330 14.31 -25.96 -7.86
CA ILE A 330 13.04 -26.61 -7.51
C ILE A 330 13.10 -28.10 -7.85
N THR A 331 13.09 -28.94 -6.82
CA THR A 331 12.92 -30.39 -6.94
C THR A 331 11.47 -30.75 -6.60
N TYR A 332 10.70 -31.22 -7.58
CA TYR A 332 9.36 -31.75 -7.32
C TYR A 332 9.46 -33.19 -6.78
N LYS A 333 8.89 -33.39 -5.59
CA LYS A 333 8.73 -34.71 -4.98
C LYS A 333 7.24 -35.05 -4.92
N PRO A 334 6.72 -35.89 -5.84
CA PRO A 334 5.31 -36.28 -5.80
C PRO A 334 5.02 -37.00 -4.48
N GLY A 335 4.09 -36.46 -3.69
CA GLY A 335 3.61 -37.17 -2.52
C GLY A 335 2.68 -38.31 -2.90
N LYS A 336 2.42 -39.18 -1.92
CA LYS A 336 1.52 -40.32 -2.06
C LYS A 336 0.18 -39.98 -1.45
N CYS A 337 -0.89 -40.27 -2.19
CA CYS A 337 -2.22 -40.30 -1.64
C CYS A 337 -2.30 -41.30 -0.48
N LYS A 338 -3.18 -41.04 0.51
CA LYS A 338 -3.56 -42.08 1.51
C LYS A 338 -4.10 -43.36 0.85
N CYS A 339 -4.56 -43.26 -0.40
CA CYS A 339 -4.99 -44.34 -1.28
C CYS A 339 -3.85 -45.05 -2.03
N GLY A 340 -2.58 -44.75 -1.77
CA GLY A 340 -1.41 -45.38 -2.40
C GLY A 340 -1.03 -44.82 -3.78
N ASN A 341 -1.93 -44.11 -4.46
CA ASN A 341 -1.66 -43.48 -5.75
C ASN A 341 -0.60 -42.37 -5.66
N VAL A 342 0.27 -42.29 -6.66
CA VAL A 342 1.16 -41.15 -6.88
C VAL A 342 0.33 -39.98 -7.42
N LEU A 343 0.52 -38.78 -6.89
CA LEU A 343 -0.12 -37.57 -7.42
C LEU A 343 0.52 -37.19 -8.76
N ASP A 344 -0.15 -37.55 -9.84
CA ASP A 344 0.32 -37.31 -11.21
C ASP A 344 0.38 -35.81 -11.54
N THR A 345 1.32 -35.50 -12.42
CA THR A 345 1.96 -34.24 -12.81
C THR A 345 1.05 -33.14 -13.40
N THR A 346 -0.27 -33.23 -13.24
CA THR A 346 -1.22 -32.20 -13.72
C THR A 346 -1.20 -30.90 -12.91
N THR A 347 -0.46 -30.86 -11.79
CA THR A 347 0.05 -29.59 -11.24
C THR A 347 1.10 -29.05 -12.20
N THR A 348 0.66 -28.28 -13.20
CA THR A 348 1.57 -27.52 -14.05
C THR A 348 2.19 -26.43 -13.17
N ILE A 349 3.36 -26.72 -12.58
CA ILE A 349 4.25 -25.68 -12.10
C ILE A 349 4.70 -24.93 -13.36
N ILE A 350 4.00 -23.86 -13.70
CA ILE A 350 4.50 -22.91 -14.70
C ILE A 350 5.59 -22.10 -13.99
N THR A 351 6.77 -22.73 -13.87
CA THR A 351 7.99 -21.98 -14.11
C THR A 351 7.86 -21.49 -15.55
N GLU A 352 7.49 -20.23 -15.72
CA GLU A 352 7.84 -19.53 -16.96
C GLU A 352 9.34 -19.74 -17.17
N PRO A 353 9.80 -20.00 -18.40
CA PRO A 353 11.14 -20.51 -18.65
C PRO A 353 12.14 -19.63 -17.93
N ALA A 354 13.14 -20.24 -17.28
CA ALA A 354 14.09 -19.55 -16.43
C ALA A 354 14.91 -18.50 -17.19
N THR A 355 14.31 -17.35 -17.42
CA THR A 355 14.93 -16.11 -17.83
C THR A 355 15.61 -15.56 -16.58
N GLY A 356 16.80 -16.11 -16.28
CA GLY A 356 17.63 -15.77 -15.12
C GLY A 356 18.22 -14.36 -15.18
N ILE A 357 17.40 -13.36 -15.50
CA ILE A 357 17.74 -11.94 -15.54
C ILE A 357 16.51 -11.19 -14.99
N HIS A 358 16.67 -10.60 -13.81
CA HIS A 358 15.72 -9.61 -13.29
C HIS A 358 15.50 -8.51 -14.33
N THR A 359 14.25 -8.30 -14.75
CA THR A 359 13.92 -7.33 -15.80
C THR A 359 13.79 -5.93 -15.18
N PHE A 360 14.92 -5.30 -14.87
CA PHE A 360 15.01 -3.96 -14.26
C PHE A 360 14.65 -2.86 -15.26
N ASN A 361 13.35 -2.67 -15.50
CA ASN A 361 12.81 -1.65 -16.42
C ASN A 361 11.64 -0.84 -15.83
N LYS A 362 11.28 -1.03 -14.56
CA LYS A 362 10.25 -0.24 -13.87
C LYS A 362 10.92 0.86 -13.05
N VAL A 363 10.62 2.12 -13.37
CA VAL A 363 11.05 3.27 -12.57
C VAL A 363 10.03 3.53 -11.48
N VAL A 364 10.47 3.63 -10.23
CA VAL A 364 9.65 3.97 -9.06
C VAL A 364 10.09 5.32 -8.52
N ILE A 365 9.13 6.22 -8.29
CA ILE A 365 9.39 7.53 -7.67
C ILE A 365 9.18 7.39 -6.16
N ASP A 366 10.27 7.34 -5.41
CA ASP A 366 10.27 7.28 -3.94
C ASP A 366 9.81 8.61 -3.32
N ARG A 367 10.14 9.73 -3.97
CA ARG A 367 9.75 11.07 -3.55
C ARG A 367 9.55 11.98 -4.76
N GLN A 368 8.38 12.58 -4.89
CA GLN A 368 8.14 13.63 -5.89
C GLN A 368 9.03 14.85 -5.63
N ALA A 369 9.50 15.50 -6.69
CA ALA A 369 10.23 16.76 -6.57
C ALA A 369 9.27 17.94 -6.33
N THR A 370 9.74 18.95 -5.60
CA THR A 370 8.99 20.20 -5.38
C THR A 370 9.87 21.41 -5.71
N TYR A 371 9.30 22.62 -5.62
CA TYR A 371 10.05 23.87 -5.71
C TYR A 371 11.02 24.12 -4.53
N THR A 372 10.99 23.28 -3.49
CA THR A 372 11.80 23.45 -2.26
C THR A 372 12.62 22.23 -1.87
N LYS A 373 12.36 21.05 -2.46
CA LYS A 373 13.07 19.79 -2.18
C LYS A 373 13.23 18.95 -3.45
N THR A 374 14.39 18.32 -3.62
CA THR A 374 14.61 17.34 -4.69
C THR A 374 13.74 16.10 -4.48
N GLY A 375 13.34 15.46 -5.57
CA GLY A 375 12.73 14.14 -5.54
C GLY A 375 13.77 13.02 -5.54
N LEU A 376 13.31 11.78 -5.53
CA LEU A 376 14.12 10.57 -5.59
C LEU A 376 13.35 9.50 -6.39
N LYS A 377 14.07 8.74 -7.20
CA LYS A 377 13.56 7.54 -7.89
C LYS A 377 14.62 6.45 -7.89
N HIS A 378 14.19 5.21 -8.10
CA HIS A 378 15.05 4.07 -8.40
C HIS A 378 14.47 3.21 -9.52
N ILE A 379 15.23 2.18 -9.94
CA ILE A 379 14.78 1.17 -10.90
C ILE A 379 14.58 -0.14 -10.15
N GLU A 380 13.44 -0.79 -10.36
CA GLU A 380 13.15 -2.13 -9.86
C GLU A 380 12.83 -3.11 -11.00
N CYS A 381 12.95 -4.40 -10.70
CA CYS A 381 12.53 -5.50 -11.56
C CYS A 381 11.01 -5.41 -11.75
N SER A 382 10.52 -5.27 -12.98
CA SER A 382 9.07 -5.19 -13.26
C SER A 382 8.29 -6.44 -12.86
N VAL A 383 8.96 -7.59 -12.75
CA VAL A 383 8.34 -8.88 -12.43
C VAL A 383 8.18 -9.07 -10.92
N CYS A 384 9.23 -8.79 -10.13
CA CYS A 384 9.23 -9.04 -8.69
C CYS A 384 9.25 -7.77 -7.81
N GLY A 385 9.83 -6.66 -8.26
CA GLY A 385 10.04 -5.47 -7.44
C GLY A 385 11.41 -5.40 -6.75
N LEU A 386 12.36 -6.28 -7.12
CA LEU A 386 13.73 -6.17 -6.61
C LEU A 386 14.33 -4.87 -7.13
N LYS A 387 14.78 -3.99 -6.23
CA LYS A 387 15.53 -2.78 -6.59
C LYS A 387 16.88 -3.14 -7.21
N LEU A 388 17.22 -2.51 -8.33
CA LEU A 388 18.55 -2.59 -8.92
C LEU A 388 19.53 -1.82 -8.01
N GLU A 389 20.59 -2.48 -7.54
CA GLU A 389 21.65 -1.80 -6.79
C GLU A 389 22.25 -0.65 -7.62
N SER A 390 22.54 0.47 -6.96
CA SER A 390 23.04 1.70 -7.61
C SER A 390 22.09 2.38 -8.61
N SER A 391 20.78 2.08 -8.59
CA SER A 391 19.79 2.74 -9.45
C SER A 391 19.15 4.01 -8.85
N ASP A 392 19.55 4.42 -7.65
CA ASP A 392 19.06 5.65 -7.00
C ASP A 392 19.45 6.91 -7.79
N GLU A 393 18.46 7.68 -8.21
CA GLU A 393 18.66 8.91 -8.98
C GLU A 393 17.83 10.06 -8.38
N VAL A 394 18.49 11.18 -8.11
CA VAL A 394 17.86 12.38 -7.55
C VAL A 394 17.07 13.10 -8.64
N ILE A 395 15.77 13.30 -8.43
CA ILE A 395 14.96 14.13 -9.32
C ILE A 395 15.22 15.60 -8.97
N PRO A 396 15.65 16.45 -9.93
CA PRO A 396 15.88 17.88 -9.67
C PRO A 396 14.65 18.59 -9.10
N MET A 397 14.88 19.65 -8.33
CA MET A 397 13.80 20.53 -7.87
C MET A 397 13.04 21.12 -9.06
N LEU A 398 11.74 21.34 -8.89
CA LEU A 398 10.94 22.04 -9.89
C LEU A 398 11.43 23.49 -10.00
N VAL A 399 11.73 23.92 -11.21
CA VAL A 399 12.15 25.30 -11.50
C VAL A 399 10.90 26.12 -11.82
N LYS A 400 10.83 27.36 -11.31
CA LYS A 400 9.86 28.33 -11.83
C LYS A 400 10.36 28.84 -13.17
N GLU A 401 9.55 28.76 -14.21
CA GLU A 401 9.86 29.47 -15.46
C GLU A 401 9.75 30.98 -15.21
N ASP A 402 10.90 31.63 -14.99
CA ASP A 402 10.99 33.09 -15.01
C ASP A 402 10.69 33.57 -16.41
N ASN A 403 9.44 34.00 -16.63
CA ASN A 403 8.93 34.46 -17.90
C ASN A 403 9.56 35.83 -18.25
N LYS A 404 10.82 35.81 -18.71
CA LYS A 404 11.58 37.00 -19.15
C LYS A 404 11.05 37.52 -20.48
N ASN A 405 9.91 38.20 -20.42
CA ASN A 405 9.54 39.20 -21.41
C ASN A 405 9.29 40.54 -20.69
N ASN A 406 10.39 41.18 -20.30
CA ASN A 406 10.38 42.58 -19.92
C ASN A 406 10.34 43.42 -21.21
N ASN A 407 9.19 44.02 -21.50
CA ASN A 407 9.18 45.37 -22.08
C ASN A 407 7.87 46.07 -21.74
N ASN A 408 8.04 47.12 -20.92
CA ASN A 408 7.23 48.31 -20.79
C ASN A 408 5.81 48.29 -20.18
N ASP A 409 5.71 49.17 -19.18
CA ASP A 409 4.63 50.13 -18.92
C ASP A 409 3.36 49.70 -18.14
N ASN A 410 3.38 50.15 -16.89
CA ASN A 410 2.29 50.85 -16.20
C ASN A 410 1.04 50.08 -15.73
N ASN A 411 1.03 49.93 -14.40
CA ASN A 411 -0.02 50.47 -13.52
C ASN A 411 -1.29 49.62 -13.26
N GLY A 412 -1.60 49.45 -11.97
CA GLY A 412 -3.00 49.53 -11.52
C GLY A 412 -3.79 48.23 -11.30
N ASN A 413 -3.58 47.61 -10.13
CA ASN A 413 -4.64 47.17 -9.21
C ASN A 413 -5.53 45.93 -9.54
N SER A 414 -6.01 45.33 -8.44
CA SER A 414 -7.24 44.52 -8.28
C SER A 414 -7.23 43.00 -8.59
N THR A 415 -7.34 42.25 -7.49
CA THR A 415 -8.34 41.20 -7.19
C THR A 415 -8.53 39.95 -8.05
N SER A 416 -8.47 38.83 -7.31
CA SER A 416 -9.46 37.73 -7.25
C SER A 416 -9.53 36.66 -8.34
N SER A 417 -9.31 35.42 -7.87
CA SER A 417 -10.13 34.20 -8.08
C SER A 417 -10.50 33.74 -9.49
N GLY A 418 -10.34 32.44 -9.73
CA GLY A 418 -11.18 31.76 -10.72
C GLY A 418 -10.51 30.61 -11.45
N SER A 419 -10.81 29.40 -11.00
CA SER A 419 -10.76 28.14 -11.73
C SER A 419 -11.01 28.26 -13.24
N THR A 420 -10.33 27.45 -14.07
CA THR A 420 -10.99 26.28 -14.71
C THR A 420 -10.04 25.46 -15.59
N VAL A 421 -10.44 24.21 -15.83
CA VAL A 421 -9.85 23.24 -16.77
C VAL A 421 -10.26 23.58 -18.20
N THR A 422 -9.36 23.42 -19.18
CA THR A 422 -9.75 23.04 -20.54
C THR A 422 -8.91 21.89 -21.09
N LYS A 423 -9.63 20.93 -21.67
CA LYS A 423 -9.14 19.78 -22.45
C LYS A 423 -9.20 20.15 -23.94
N THR A 424 -8.70 19.28 -24.82
CA THR A 424 -8.76 19.37 -26.31
C THR A 424 -7.84 20.43 -26.92
N GLY A 425 -7.34 20.30 -28.15
CA GLY A 425 -7.53 19.23 -29.14
C GLY A 425 -6.75 19.53 -30.43
N SER A 426 -6.51 18.49 -31.23
CA SER A 426 -5.81 18.45 -32.52
C SER A 426 -6.12 19.56 -33.54
N ASP A 427 -5.08 20.01 -34.26
CA ASP A 427 -5.03 20.10 -35.74
C ASP A 427 -3.56 20.09 -36.18
N LYS A 428 -3.07 19.18 -37.04
CA LYS A 428 -3.27 19.08 -38.51
C LYS A 428 -2.77 20.30 -39.30
N THR A 429 -1.52 20.19 -39.77
CA THR A 429 -1.16 20.62 -41.12
C THR A 429 -0.50 19.44 -41.86
N ALA A 430 -1.02 19.12 -43.04
CA ALA A 430 -0.37 18.20 -43.98
C ALA A 430 0.41 19.01 -45.02
N VAL A 431 1.25 18.35 -45.82
CA VAL A 431 1.23 18.36 -47.31
C VAL A 431 2.61 17.98 -47.89
N ASN A 432 2.57 17.05 -48.86
CA ASN A 432 3.56 16.71 -49.89
C ASN A 432 4.96 16.15 -49.55
N ASN A 433 5.13 14.88 -49.94
CA ASN A 433 6.34 14.36 -50.63
C ASN A 433 6.20 14.74 -52.14
N PRO A 434 7.26 14.99 -52.94
CA PRO A 434 8.03 13.87 -53.52
C PRO A 434 9.53 14.13 -53.90
N GLN A 435 10.22 13.04 -54.28
CA GLN A 435 11.36 12.95 -55.22
C GLN A 435 12.76 13.53 -54.87
N THR A 436 13.66 12.60 -54.48
CA THR A 436 14.97 12.28 -55.10
C THR A 436 15.76 13.34 -55.90
N SER A 437 17.02 13.59 -55.51
CA SER A 437 18.22 13.13 -56.26
C SER A 437 19.54 13.36 -55.50
N ASP A 438 20.44 12.37 -55.55
CA ASP A 438 21.93 12.42 -55.54
C ASP A 438 22.68 13.14 -54.37
N ASN A 439 23.83 12.69 -53.85
CA ASN A 439 24.86 11.83 -54.43
C ASN A 439 25.80 11.17 -53.38
N MET A 440 26.44 10.04 -53.74
CA MET A 440 27.68 9.36 -53.25
C MET A 440 28.28 9.65 -51.84
N ASN A 441 28.81 8.68 -51.08
CA ASN A 441 29.44 7.38 -51.40
C ASN A 441 28.76 6.21 -50.62
N MET A 442 28.48 5.02 -51.19
CA MET A 442 29.41 3.95 -51.61
C MET A 442 30.34 3.45 -50.49
N VAL A 443 30.52 2.15 -50.20
CA VAL A 443 29.92 0.88 -50.70
C VAL A 443 30.27 -0.22 -49.64
N ILE A 444 29.65 -1.40 -49.45
CA ILE A 444 28.90 -2.33 -50.33
C ILE A 444 27.77 -3.07 -49.56
N TYR A 445 26.97 -3.85 -50.30
CA TYR A 445 26.00 -4.85 -49.79
C TYR A 445 26.48 -6.28 -50.11
N LEU A 446 26.03 -7.30 -49.36
CA LEU A 446 25.21 -8.36 -49.97
C LEU A 446 24.37 -9.16 -48.95
N LEU A 447 23.07 -9.23 -49.22
CA LEU A 447 22.09 -10.12 -48.59
C LEU A 447 21.60 -11.09 -49.67
N MET A 448 21.87 -12.39 -49.53
CA MET A 448 21.10 -13.56 -50.01
C MET A 448 21.62 -14.76 -49.20
N GLY A 449 20.85 -15.76 -48.76
CA GLY A 449 19.48 -16.16 -49.05
C GLY A 449 19.42 -17.70 -49.05
N LEU A 450 18.25 -18.28 -48.75
CA LEU A 450 17.89 -19.72 -48.87
C LEU A 450 18.34 -20.73 -47.78
N VAL A 451 17.34 -21.16 -47.00
CA VAL A 451 16.77 -22.54 -46.96
C VAL A 451 17.66 -23.76 -46.59
N SER A 452 17.20 -24.42 -45.52
CA SER A 452 17.18 -25.89 -45.24
C SER A 452 18.35 -26.61 -44.54
N LEU A 453 17.93 -27.46 -43.58
CA LEU A 453 18.46 -28.75 -43.12
C LEU A 453 19.98 -28.93 -42.83
N GLY A 454 20.29 -29.49 -41.65
CA GLY A 454 21.34 -30.51 -41.55
C GLY A 454 22.22 -30.50 -40.29
N ALA A 455 22.00 -31.49 -39.43
CA ALA A 455 22.99 -32.23 -38.64
C ALA A 455 24.15 -31.53 -37.88
N VAL A 456 24.13 -31.72 -36.55
CA VAL A 456 25.18 -32.35 -35.72
C VAL A 456 26.66 -32.12 -36.12
N GLY A 457 27.44 -31.48 -35.23
CA GLY A 457 28.90 -31.44 -35.35
C GLY A 457 29.63 -30.80 -34.17
N THR A 458 29.89 -31.56 -33.10
CA THR A 458 30.79 -31.14 -32.02
C THR A 458 32.25 -31.11 -32.47
N ILE A 459 32.90 -29.95 -32.45
CA ILE A 459 34.36 -29.85 -32.29
C ILE A 459 34.67 -28.70 -31.33
N GLY A 460 35.26 -29.02 -30.17
CA GLY A 460 35.80 -28.01 -29.26
C GLY A 460 37.31 -27.85 -29.45
N TYR A 461 37.85 -26.68 -29.11
CA TYR A 461 39.28 -26.54 -28.80
C TYR A 461 39.52 -25.71 -27.55
N LYS A 462 40.54 -26.13 -26.80
CA LYS A 462 40.98 -25.59 -25.51
C LYS A 462 42.08 -24.54 -25.70
N ILE A 463 42.03 -23.47 -24.90
CA ILE A 463 43.18 -22.91 -24.10
C ILE A 463 44.42 -22.47 -24.94
N LYS A 464 44.91 -21.21 -24.89
CA LYS A 464 45.57 -20.57 -23.72
C LYS A 464 45.87 -19.08 -23.95
N LYS A 465 46.02 -18.34 -22.83
CA LYS A 465 46.82 -17.12 -22.54
C LYS A 465 47.93 -16.75 -23.58
N LYS A 466 48.37 -15.49 -23.73
CA LYS A 466 48.61 -14.43 -22.70
C LYS A 466 48.98 -13.07 -23.36
N ASN A 467 48.79 -11.95 -22.65
CA ASN A 467 49.50 -10.63 -22.73
C ASN A 467 49.69 -9.96 -24.12
N ILE A 468 49.45 -8.66 -24.29
CA ILE A 468 49.94 -7.52 -23.47
C ILE A 468 48.80 -6.82 -22.73
#